data_AF-A0A090RYM2-F1
#
_entry.id   AF-A0A090RYM2-F1
#
_cell.length_a   1.000
_cell.length_b   1.000
_cell.length_c   1.000
_cell.angle_alpha   90.00
_cell.angle_beta   90.00
_cell.angle_gamma   90.00
#
_symmetry.space_group_name_H-M   'P 1'
#
loop_
_entity.id
_entity.type
_entity.pdbx_description
1 polymer ?
#
loop_
_entity_poly.entity_id
_entity_poly.type
_entity_poly.pdbx_seq_one_letter_code
_entity_poly.pdbx_strand_id
1 'polypeptide(L)'
;MAKRAFLDRTLSGEAVTGVRSIDIDTTNNSVDIHLFLDRSSVEVFLNEGEQVITSRIYPSESSLDFKLFAENGVVELEALDVWQLKDIWK
;
A
#
# COMPACT_ATOMS: atom_id res chain seq x y z
N MET A 1 -5.36 15.02 -16.73
CA MET A 1 -6.02 14.62 -15.47
C MET A 1 -4.94 14.11 -14.53
N ALA A 2 -4.99 14.45 -13.24
CA ALA A 2 -4.04 13.93 -12.27
C ALA A 2 -4.24 12.41 -12.12
N LYS A 3 -3.13 11.65 -12.04
CA LYS A 3 -3.18 10.23 -11.69
C LYS A 3 -3.28 10.12 -10.16
N ARG A 4 -3.87 9.04 -9.67
CA ARG A 4 -4.14 8.86 -8.24
C ARG A 4 -3.67 7.50 -7.76
N ALA A 5 -3.07 7.47 -6.59
CA ALA A 5 -2.94 6.25 -5.79
C ALA A 5 -4.18 6.11 -4.89
N PHE A 6 -4.59 4.87 -4.62
CA PHE A 6 -5.70 4.59 -3.71
C PHE A 6 -5.39 3.44 -2.76
N LEU A 7 -5.93 3.55 -1.55
CA LEU A 7 -5.95 2.49 -0.55
C LEU A 7 -7.41 2.10 -0.31
N ASP A 8 -7.79 0.95 -0.85
CA ASP A 8 -9.11 0.36 -0.66
C ASP A 8 -9.11 -0.55 0.58
N ARG A 9 -10.04 -0.27 1.49
CA ARG A 9 -10.19 -1.00 2.76
C ARG A 9 -11.56 -1.67 2.88
N THR A 10 -12.34 -1.71 1.80
CA THR A 10 -13.68 -2.32 1.79
C THR A 10 -13.67 -3.79 2.21
N LEU A 11 -12.56 -4.49 1.98
CA LEU A 11 -12.33 -5.89 2.37
C LEU A 11 -11.16 -6.05 3.37
N SER A 12 -10.89 -5.02 4.19
CA SER A 12 -9.78 -5.04 5.16
C SER A 12 -10.10 -5.69 6.51
N GLY A 13 -11.24 -6.39 6.59
CA GLY A 13 -11.78 -6.98 7.81
C GLY A 13 -12.76 -6.07 8.53
N GLU A 14 -12.66 -6.00 9.85
CA GLU A 14 -13.69 -5.37 10.69
C GLU A 14 -13.53 -3.84 10.81
N ALA A 15 -14.62 -3.15 11.17
CA ALA A 15 -14.65 -1.76 11.64
C ALA A 15 -14.14 -0.63 10.71
N VAL A 16 -13.43 -0.91 9.63
CA VAL A 16 -12.86 0.09 8.72
C VAL A 16 -13.20 -0.26 7.28
N THR A 17 -13.82 0.69 6.57
CA THR A 17 -14.21 0.52 5.16
C THR A 17 -13.96 1.79 4.34
N GLY A 18 -14.16 1.68 3.03
CA GLY A 18 -14.07 2.76 2.06
C GLY A 18 -12.67 3.03 1.53
N VAL A 19 -12.61 3.83 0.47
CA VAL A 19 -11.41 4.11 -0.31
C VAL A 19 -10.83 5.47 0.07
N ARG A 20 -9.52 5.52 0.28
CA ARG A 20 -8.76 6.79 0.34
C ARG A 20 -7.97 6.93 -0.94
N SER A 21 -7.85 8.14 -1.47
CA SER A 21 -7.01 8.40 -2.64
C SER A 21 -6.30 9.73 -2.53
N ILE A 22 -5.13 9.80 -3.16
CA ILE A 22 -4.30 11.00 -3.24
C ILE A 22 -3.80 11.17 -4.67
N ASP A 23 -3.60 12.41 -5.10
CA ASP A 23 -2.95 12.67 -6.37
C ASP A 23 -1.47 12.29 -6.27
N ILE A 24 -0.92 11.76 -7.36
CA ILE A 24 0.49 11.36 -7.44
C ILE A 24 1.16 11.98 -8.67
N ASP A 25 2.42 12.39 -8.51
CA ASP A 25 3.26 12.73 -9.65
C ASP A 25 3.70 11.45 -10.36
N THR A 26 3.55 11.43 -11.69
CA THR A 26 3.97 10.33 -12.56
C THR A 26 4.75 10.83 -13.77
N THR A 27 5.34 12.03 -13.67
CA THR A 27 6.09 12.70 -14.74
C THR A 27 7.25 11.83 -15.26
N ASN A 28 7.87 11.05 -14.38
CA ASN A 28 8.97 10.13 -14.73
C ASN A 28 8.49 8.77 -15.29
N ASN A 29 7.18 8.58 -15.47
CA ASN A 29 6.57 7.32 -15.90
C ASN A 29 6.88 6.11 -14.99
N SER A 30 7.34 6.38 -13.76
CA SER A 30 7.53 5.42 -12.68
C SER A 30 6.87 5.94 -11.39
N VAL A 31 6.65 5.05 -10.42
CA VAL A 31 6.15 5.40 -9.09
C VAL A 31 6.90 4.55 -8.08
N ASP A 32 7.55 5.19 -7.13
CA ASP A 32 8.21 4.49 -6.03
C ASP A 32 7.23 4.29 -4.87
N ILE A 33 7.16 3.08 -4.35
CA ILE A 33 6.26 2.72 -3.26
C ILE A 33 7.07 2.08 -2.14
N HIS A 34 7.05 2.71 -0.96
CA HIS A 34 7.54 2.12 0.28
C HIS A 34 6.34 1.87 1.20
N LEU A 35 6.13 0.62 1.61
CA LEU A 35 4.97 0.22 2.40
C LEU A 35 5.39 -0.42 3.72
N PHE A 36 4.82 0.05 4.82
CA PHE A 36 4.85 -0.62 6.11
C PHE A 36 3.49 -1.27 6.38
N LEU A 37 3.53 -2.54 6.76
CA LEU A 37 2.37 -3.32 7.16
C LEU A 37 2.61 -3.86 8.57
N ASP A 38 1.71 -3.54 9.49
CA ASP A 38 1.67 -4.08 10.84
C ASP A 38 0.29 -4.70 11.10
N ARG A 39 0.13 -5.37 12.25
CA ARG A 39 -1.06 -6.13 12.66
C ARG A 39 -2.38 -5.39 12.41
N SER A 40 -2.38 -4.06 12.50
CA SER A 40 -3.59 -3.25 12.34
C SER A 40 -3.38 -1.90 11.68
N SER A 41 -2.29 -1.73 10.92
CA SER A 41 -2.01 -0.51 10.17
C SER A 41 -1.28 -0.79 8.86
N VAL A 42 -1.54 0.09 7.90
CA VAL A 42 -0.82 0.19 6.63
C VAL A 42 -0.39 1.63 6.44
N GLU A 43 0.87 1.84 6.12
CA GLU A 43 1.46 3.14 5.82
C GLU A 43 2.17 3.04 4.47
N VAL A 44 1.72 3.84 3.51
CA VAL A 44 2.22 3.83 2.12
C VAL A 44 2.84 5.18 1.82
N PHE A 45 4.14 5.18 1.52
CA PHE A 45 4.91 6.34 1.11
C PHE A 45 5.14 6.24 -0.40
N LEU A 46 4.78 7.29 -1.11
CA LEU A 46 4.84 7.38 -2.57
C LEU A 46 5.90 8.40 -2.96
N ASN A 47 6.72 8.08 -3.97
CA ASN A 47 7.77 8.94 -4.51
C ASN A 47 8.64 9.55 -3.39
N GLU A 48 9.35 8.69 -2.65
CA GLU A 48 10.22 9.08 -1.52
C GLU A 48 9.51 9.90 -0.41
N GLY A 49 8.18 9.75 -0.27
CA GLY A 49 7.40 10.41 0.76
C GLY A 49 6.81 11.75 0.36
N GLU A 50 6.81 12.11 -0.93
CA GLU A 50 6.07 13.25 -1.48
C GLU A 50 4.58 13.18 -1.08
N GLN A 51 4.02 11.96 -1.08
CA GLN A 51 2.67 11.68 -0.63
C GLN A 51 2.66 10.47 0.30
N VAL A 52 1.80 10.52 1.33
CA VAL A 52 1.68 9.45 2.33
C VAL A 52 0.21 9.12 2.56
N ILE A 53 -0.11 7.83 2.53
CA ILE A 53 -1.42 7.30 2.91
C ILE A 53 -1.24 6.38 4.13
N THR A 54 -1.76 6.81 5.27
CA THR A 54 -1.82 5.99 6.49
C THR A 54 -3.24 5.54 6.78
N SER A 55 -3.38 4.29 7.20
CA SER A 55 -4.67 3.77 7.63
C SER A 55 -4.60 2.64 8.64
N ARG A 56 -5.68 2.51 9.41
CA ARG A 56 -5.97 1.31 10.18
C ARG A 56 -6.60 0.25 9.29
N ILE A 57 -6.32 -1.01 9.61
CA ILE A 57 -6.98 -2.21 9.08
C ILE A 57 -7.20 -3.19 10.24
N TYR A 58 -8.16 -4.11 10.11
CA TYR A 58 -8.43 -5.12 11.14
C TYR A 58 -8.67 -6.49 10.47
N PRO A 59 -7.61 -7.06 9.86
CA PRO A 59 -7.72 -8.28 9.07
C PRO A 59 -8.00 -9.51 9.94
N SER A 60 -8.47 -10.60 9.31
CA SER A 60 -8.54 -11.90 9.99
C SER A 60 -7.13 -12.44 10.26
N GLU A 61 -7.00 -13.32 11.26
CA GLU A 61 -5.72 -13.96 11.60
C GLU A 61 -5.14 -14.81 10.45
N SER A 62 -5.98 -15.25 9.51
CA SER A 62 -5.58 -16.00 8.32
C SER A 62 -5.07 -15.14 7.16
N SER A 63 -5.20 -13.80 7.23
CA SER A 63 -4.79 -12.88 6.17
C SER A 63 -3.30 -12.53 6.29
N LEU A 64 -2.44 -13.49 5.95
CA LEU A 64 -0.98 -13.41 6.17
C LEU A 64 -0.16 -13.21 4.89
N ASP A 65 -0.76 -13.35 3.73
CA ASP A 65 -0.08 -13.25 2.44
C ASP A 65 -0.34 -11.91 1.74
N PHE A 66 0.54 -11.54 0.82
CA PHE A 66 0.34 -10.42 -0.10
C PHE A 66 0.60 -10.85 -1.54
N LYS A 67 0.06 -10.08 -2.48
CA LYS A 67 0.27 -10.29 -3.93
C LYS A 67 0.47 -8.95 -4.62
N LEU A 68 1.35 -8.95 -5.61
CA LEU A 68 1.47 -7.88 -6.59
C LEU A 68 0.81 -8.33 -7.90
N PHE A 69 -0.02 -7.48 -8.49
CA PHE A 69 -0.73 -7.80 -9.72
C PHE A 69 -1.01 -6.53 -10.53
N ALA A 70 -1.23 -6.71 -11.83
CA ALA A 70 -1.72 -5.67 -12.73
C ALA A 70 -3.12 -6.05 -13.24
N GLU A 71 -4.03 -5.08 -13.27
CA GLU A 71 -5.35 -5.24 -13.87
C GLU A 71 -5.41 -4.48 -15.20
N ASN A 72 -6.02 -5.10 -16.22
CA ASN A 72 -6.26 -4.47 -17.53
C ASN A 72 -5.01 -3.93 -18.24
N GLY A 73 -3.85 -4.55 -18.04
CA GLY A 73 -2.61 -4.12 -18.68
C GLY A 73 -1.39 -4.87 -18.18
N VAL A 74 -0.23 -4.31 -18.49
CA VAL A 74 1.08 -4.80 -18.06
C VAL A 74 1.79 -3.69 -17.33
N VAL A 75 2.51 -4.04 -16.27
CA VAL A 75 3.40 -3.15 -15.54
C VAL A 75 4.79 -3.77 -15.54
N GLU A 76 5.81 -2.94 -15.67
CA GLU A 76 7.20 -3.33 -15.46
C GLU A 76 7.55 -3.11 -13.99
N LEU A 77 8.08 -4.14 -13.33
CA LEU A 77 8.56 -4.05 -11.96
C LEU A 77 10.08 -3.89 -11.99
N GLU A 78 10.55 -2.66 -11.80
CA GLU A 78 11.99 -2.36 -11.84
C GLU A 78 12.74 -2.99 -10.67
N ALA A 79 12.16 -2.94 -9.47
CA ALA A 79 12.70 -3.55 -8.26
C ALA A 79 11.58 -3.93 -7.28
N LEU A 80 11.85 -4.97 -6.46
CA LEU A 80 11.01 -5.34 -5.33
C LEU A 80 11.88 -5.91 -4.23
N ASP A 81 11.87 -5.22 -3.10
CA ASP A 81 12.49 -5.67 -1.87
C ASP A 81 11.41 -5.85 -0.80
N VAL A 82 11.53 -6.93 -0.02
CA VAL A 82 10.55 -7.29 1.02
C VAL A 82 11.30 -7.72 2.27
N TRP A 83 10.96 -7.10 3.40
CA TRP A 83 11.60 -7.37 4.68
C TRP A 83 10.57 -7.75 5.73
N GLN A 84 10.87 -8.80 6.48
CA GLN A 84 10.11 -9.12 7.69
C GLN A 84 10.59 -8.23 8.84
N LEU A 85 9.68 -7.43 9.38
CA LEU A 85 9.96 -6.59 10.54
C LEU A 85 10.00 -7.44 11.81
N LYS A 86 10.96 -7.13 12.70
CA LYS A 86 11.03 -7.72 14.04
C LYS A 86 10.03 -7.02 14.95
N ASP A 87 9.49 -7.76 15.91
CA ASP A 87 8.74 -7.18 17.01
C ASP A 87 9.67 -6.25 17.82
N ILE A 88 9.19 -5.07 18.20
CA ILE A 88 9.95 -4.08 18.98
C ILE A 88 9.78 -4.26 20.50
N TRP A 89 8.82 -5.09 20.91
CA TRP A 89 8.48 -5.33 22.32
C TRP A 89 9.16 -6.57 22.92
N LYS A 90 9.82 -7.38 22.10
CA LYS A 90 10.54 -8.58 22.51
C LYS A 90 12.04 -8.38 22.51
#